data_AF-A0A956NIB1-F1
#
_entry.id   AF-A0A956NIB1-F1
#
_cell.length_a   1.000
_cell.length_b   1.000
_cell.length_c   1.000
_cell.angle_alpha   90.00
_cell.angle_beta   90.00
_cell.angle_gamma   90.00
#
_symmetry.space_group_name_H-M   'P 1'
#
loop_
_entity.id
_entity.type
_entity.pdbx_description
1 polymer ?
#
loop_
_entity_poly.entity_id
_entity_poly.type
_entity_poly.pdbx_seq_one_letter_code
_entity_poly.pdbx_strand_id
1 'polypeptide(L)'
;SGVYSYDSPFPLFGPLAETDPDGPSPLIEGLTNLQAAIGLAAWPFYSEIDYHFLAGVFDSDGIPTGLTYTDVDMWIDFMLSGPPYEAMRFLVEYEGIIVGVENEWDDHLGDIEVPLLYLYANGGAGPYTLATLDLIGSEDVTTMGIGFLPPEEAAFDFAHVDLFIANDAPALVFEPIWNWLDARSHPHKTMGDREFADN
;
A
#
# COMPACT_ATOMS: atom_id res chain seq x y z
N SER A 1 -18.47 13.20 -16.75
CA SER A 1 -18.82 12.33 -15.63
C SER A 1 -17.92 11.11 -15.69
N GLY A 2 -17.42 10.63 -14.54
CA GLY A 2 -16.71 9.35 -14.48
C GLY A 2 -17.70 8.18 -14.53
N VAL A 3 -17.30 7.06 -15.12
CA VAL A 3 -18.00 5.76 -15.01
C VAL A 3 -17.30 4.98 -13.90
N TYR A 4 -18.08 4.51 -12.92
CA TYR A 4 -17.59 3.71 -11.80
C TYR A 4 -18.24 2.33 -11.86
N SER A 5 -17.45 1.29 -11.64
CA SER A 5 -17.86 -0.12 -11.62
C SER A 5 -16.72 -0.92 -11.00
N TYR A 6 -16.92 -2.23 -10.84
CA TYR A 6 -16.07 -3.14 -10.07
C TYR A 6 -16.25 -2.90 -8.57
N ASP A 7 -16.83 -3.90 -7.91
CA ASP A 7 -17.14 -3.82 -6.49
C ASP A 7 -15.84 -3.93 -5.71
N SER A 8 -15.52 -2.89 -4.93
CA SER A 8 -14.48 -3.00 -3.92
C SER A 8 -14.87 -4.12 -2.95
N PRO A 9 -13.94 -5.00 -2.52
CA PRO A 9 -14.26 -6.00 -1.53
C PRO A 9 -14.52 -5.39 -0.15
N PHE A 10 -14.00 -4.19 0.14
CA PHE A 10 -14.04 -3.61 1.48
C PHE A 10 -15.45 -3.47 2.08
N PRO A 11 -16.48 -2.98 1.36
CA PRO A 11 -17.83 -2.90 1.89
C PRO A 11 -18.50 -4.27 2.14
N LEU A 12 -17.94 -5.37 1.63
CA LEU A 12 -18.43 -6.71 1.93
C LEU A 12 -17.88 -7.23 3.26
N PHE A 13 -16.59 -6.97 3.55
CA PHE A 13 -15.92 -7.50 4.74
C PHE A 13 -16.03 -6.56 5.95
N GLY A 14 -15.82 -5.25 5.76
CA GLY A 14 -15.75 -4.26 6.83
C GLY A 14 -16.99 -4.26 7.76
N PRO A 15 -18.21 -4.08 7.21
CA PRO A 15 -19.42 -4.05 8.05
C PRO A 15 -19.66 -5.33 8.85
N LEU A 16 -19.30 -6.50 8.30
CA LEU A 16 -19.44 -7.77 9.00
C LEU A 16 -18.45 -7.88 10.16
N ALA A 17 -17.19 -7.49 9.94
CA ALA A 17 -16.17 -7.47 10.98
C ALA A 17 -16.48 -6.46 12.09
N GLU A 18 -17.07 -5.30 11.75
CA GLU A 18 -17.48 -4.29 12.73
C GLU A 18 -18.67 -4.76 13.59
N THR A 19 -19.69 -5.36 12.96
CA THR A 19 -20.98 -5.60 13.64
C THR A 19 -21.10 -6.98 14.29
N ASP A 20 -20.39 -7.99 13.80
CA ASP A 20 -20.40 -9.37 14.32
C ASP A 20 -19.02 -10.05 14.13
N PRO A 21 -17.94 -9.54 14.76
CA PRO A 21 -16.55 -9.99 14.50
C PRO A 21 -16.32 -11.49 14.75
N ASP A 22 -16.97 -12.06 15.77
CA ASP A 22 -16.82 -13.46 16.17
C ASP A 22 -17.81 -14.40 15.46
N GLY A 23 -18.80 -13.85 14.76
CA GLY A 23 -19.77 -14.62 13.99
C GLY A 23 -19.12 -15.32 12.79
N PRO A 24 -19.68 -16.46 12.32
CA PRO A 24 -19.14 -17.17 11.16
C PRO A 24 -19.24 -16.30 9.90
N SER A 25 -18.16 -16.25 9.12
CA SER A 25 -18.11 -15.47 7.89
C SER A 25 -18.97 -16.09 6.80
N PRO A 26 -19.89 -15.34 6.17
CA PRO A 26 -20.60 -15.78 4.98
C PRO A 26 -19.74 -15.71 3.72
N LEU A 27 -18.56 -15.06 3.78
CA LEU A 27 -17.68 -14.83 2.64
C LEU A 27 -16.61 -15.91 2.52
N ILE A 28 -16.12 -16.42 3.66
CA ILE A 28 -15.07 -17.45 3.70
C ILE A 28 -15.46 -18.50 4.74
N GLU A 29 -15.78 -19.70 4.26
CA GLU A 29 -16.18 -20.81 5.11
C GLU A 29 -15.09 -21.19 6.11
N GLY A 30 -15.48 -21.42 7.37
CA GLY A 30 -14.57 -21.85 8.44
C GLY A 30 -13.91 -20.71 9.23
N LEU A 31 -14.10 -19.45 8.84
CA LEU A 31 -13.56 -18.27 9.54
C LEU A 31 -14.65 -17.48 10.26
N THR A 32 -14.23 -16.63 11.21
CA THR A 32 -15.09 -15.55 11.70
C THR A 32 -15.08 -14.35 10.73
N ASN A 33 -16.02 -13.43 10.87
CA ASN A 33 -16.04 -12.19 10.08
C ASN A 33 -14.76 -11.37 10.23
N LEU A 34 -14.23 -11.28 11.46
CA LEU A 34 -12.97 -10.58 11.73
C LEU A 34 -11.79 -11.27 11.05
N GLN A 35 -11.67 -12.59 11.18
CA GLN A 35 -10.61 -13.36 10.53
C GLN A 35 -10.66 -13.23 9.01
N ALA A 36 -11.86 -13.28 8.41
CA ALA A 36 -12.02 -13.09 6.98
C ALA A 36 -11.57 -11.69 6.53
N ALA A 37 -11.87 -10.66 7.32
CA ALA A 37 -11.48 -9.28 7.04
C ALA A 37 -9.96 -9.04 7.19
N ILE A 38 -9.31 -9.65 8.19
CA ILE A 38 -7.84 -9.65 8.31
C ILE A 38 -7.22 -10.45 7.16
N GLY A 39 -7.84 -11.56 6.77
CA GLY A 39 -7.40 -12.37 5.64
C GLY A 39 -7.38 -11.60 4.33
N LEU A 40 -8.40 -10.78 4.06
CA LEU A 40 -8.41 -9.86 2.92
C LEU A 40 -7.19 -8.90 2.94
N ALA A 41 -6.76 -8.46 4.12
CA ALA A 41 -5.60 -7.59 4.26
C ALA A 41 -4.27 -8.33 4.02
N ALA A 42 -4.12 -9.52 4.59
CA ALA A 42 -2.82 -10.14 4.80
C ALA A 42 -2.48 -11.28 3.85
N TRP A 43 -3.45 -11.87 3.16
CA TRP A 43 -3.14 -12.94 2.20
C TRP A 43 -2.63 -12.40 0.86
N PRO A 44 -1.71 -13.14 0.22
CA PRO A 44 -1.23 -12.77 -1.10
C PRO A 44 -2.36 -12.91 -2.14
N PHE A 45 -2.55 -11.87 -2.96
CA PHE A 45 -3.58 -11.86 -4.01
C PHE A 45 -3.12 -12.54 -5.30
N TYR A 46 -1.81 -12.62 -5.54
CA TYR A 46 -1.23 -13.16 -6.76
C TYR A 46 -0.26 -14.29 -6.40
N SER A 47 -0.25 -15.36 -7.20
CA SER A 47 0.56 -16.55 -6.89
C SER A 47 2.07 -16.39 -7.13
N GLU A 48 2.47 -15.35 -7.86
CA GLU A 48 3.86 -15.09 -8.26
C GLU A 48 4.45 -13.83 -7.62
N ILE A 49 3.61 -13.05 -6.94
CA ILE A 49 3.97 -11.82 -6.26
C ILE A 49 3.33 -11.88 -4.89
N ASP A 50 4.13 -11.73 -3.84
CA ASP A 50 3.65 -11.70 -2.45
C ASP A 50 2.84 -10.43 -2.12
N TYR A 51 2.11 -9.86 -3.08
CA TYR A 51 1.31 -8.67 -2.92
C TYR A 51 0.17 -8.92 -1.94
N HIS A 52 0.17 -8.13 -0.87
CA HIS A 52 -0.85 -8.09 0.16
C HIS A 52 -1.01 -6.63 0.62
N PHE A 53 -2.12 -6.30 1.28
CA PHE A 53 -2.39 -4.93 1.70
C PHE A 53 -1.63 -4.57 2.99
N LEU A 54 -1.61 -5.45 3.98
CA LEU A 54 -1.06 -5.19 5.32
C LEU A 54 -0.34 -6.42 5.86
N ALA A 55 0.81 -6.24 6.50
CA ALA A 55 1.55 -7.35 7.11
C ALA A 55 0.71 -8.09 8.16
N GLY A 56 0.48 -9.39 7.96
CA GLY A 56 -0.38 -10.21 8.82
C GLY A 56 0.32 -10.98 9.92
N VAL A 57 -0.46 -11.33 10.95
CA VAL A 57 -0.09 -12.30 11.99
C VAL A 57 -0.99 -13.53 11.84
N PHE A 58 -0.38 -14.71 11.77
CA PHE A 58 -1.07 -15.97 11.55
C PHE A 58 -0.83 -16.96 12.70
N ASP A 59 -1.82 -17.78 13.00
CA ASP A 59 -1.65 -18.90 13.91
C ASP A 59 -0.95 -20.11 13.24
N SER A 60 -0.82 -21.22 13.98
CA SER A 60 -0.16 -22.43 13.47
C SER A 60 -0.88 -23.10 12.30
N ASP A 61 -2.16 -22.83 12.11
CA ASP A 61 -2.98 -23.37 11.03
C ASP A 61 -3.05 -22.41 9.83
N GLY A 62 -2.33 -21.28 9.89
CA GLY A 62 -2.29 -20.26 8.84
C GLY A 62 -3.50 -19.34 8.85
N ILE A 63 -4.28 -19.33 9.94
CA ILE A 63 -5.45 -18.47 10.09
C ILE A 63 -5.00 -17.07 10.53
N PRO A 64 -5.44 -16.00 9.85
CA PRO A 64 -5.11 -14.64 10.24
C PRO A 64 -5.73 -14.31 11.60
N THR A 65 -4.90 -13.83 12.51
CA THR A 65 -5.29 -13.47 13.89
C THR A 65 -5.01 -12.01 14.23
N GLY A 66 -4.27 -11.30 13.38
CA GLY A 66 -3.96 -9.90 13.58
C GLY A 66 -3.10 -9.33 12.46
N LEU A 67 -2.56 -8.14 12.72
CA LEU A 67 -1.71 -7.37 11.81
C LEU A 67 -0.47 -6.90 12.58
N THR A 68 0.65 -6.75 11.87
CA THR A 68 1.96 -6.47 12.50
C THR A 68 2.18 -4.98 12.77
N TYR A 69 1.86 -4.11 11.80
CA TYR A 69 2.19 -2.68 11.86
C TYR A 69 0.97 -1.76 11.95
N THR A 70 -0.21 -2.27 11.61
CA THR A 70 -1.48 -1.55 11.56
C THR A 70 -2.44 -2.14 12.59
N ASP A 71 -3.11 -1.30 13.37
CA ASP A 71 -4.15 -1.77 14.29
C ASP A 71 -5.34 -2.37 13.53
N VAL A 72 -5.90 -3.49 14.01
CA VAL A 72 -7.02 -4.16 13.35
C VAL A 72 -8.26 -3.24 13.25
N ASP A 73 -8.52 -2.43 14.28
CA ASP A 73 -9.61 -1.46 14.26
C ASP A 73 -9.42 -0.40 13.17
N MET A 74 -8.17 0.08 12.97
CA MET A 74 -7.84 1.01 11.88
C MET A 74 -8.08 0.37 10.50
N TRP A 75 -7.78 -0.93 10.35
CA TRP A 75 -8.08 -1.64 9.10
C TRP A 75 -9.59 -1.74 8.85
N ILE A 76 -10.38 -2.03 9.88
CA ILE A 76 -11.84 -2.06 9.78
C ILE A 76 -12.38 -0.66 9.39
N ASP A 77 -11.92 0.39 10.07
CA ASP A 77 -12.28 1.77 9.74
C ASP A 77 -11.92 2.15 8.29
N PHE A 78 -10.74 1.74 7.83
CA PHE A 78 -10.32 1.92 6.44
C PHE A 78 -11.32 1.24 5.49
N MET A 79 -11.69 -0.02 5.73
CA MET A 79 -12.64 -0.73 4.89
C MET A 79 -14.03 -0.08 4.86
N LEU A 80 -14.51 0.40 6.01
CA LEU A 80 -15.80 1.09 6.13
C LEU A 80 -15.81 2.44 5.40
N SER A 81 -14.66 3.11 5.33
CA SER A 81 -14.48 4.38 4.63
C SER A 81 -14.22 4.23 3.13
N GLY A 82 -13.86 3.02 2.69
CA GLY A 82 -13.49 2.72 1.31
C GLY A 82 -14.63 3.00 0.31
N PRO A 83 -14.33 3.58 -0.86
CA PRO A 83 -15.34 3.75 -1.89
C PRO A 83 -15.83 2.36 -2.37
N PRO A 84 -17.13 2.19 -2.61
CA PRO A 84 -17.67 0.88 -3.01
C PRO A 84 -17.34 0.51 -4.46
N TYR A 85 -16.88 1.46 -5.28
CA TYR A 85 -16.60 1.26 -6.70
C TYR A 85 -15.32 1.95 -7.11
N GLU A 86 -14.64 1.36 -8.09
CA GLU A 86 -13.46 1.94 -8.71
C GLU A 86 -13.81 2.70 -10.00
N ALA A 87 -12.92 3.61 -10.41
CA ALA A 87 -13.08 4.33 -11.66
C ALA A 87 -12.76 3.38 -12.84
N MET A 88 -13.73 3.14 -13.72
CA MET A 88 -13.55 2.21 -14.85
C MET A 88 -12.41 2.60 -15.78
N ARG A 89 -12.12 3.90 -15.90
CA ARG A 89 -11.02 4.35 -16.74
C ARG A 89 -9.66 3.91 -16.18
N PHE A 90 -9.48 4.00 -14.87
CA PHE A 90 -8.28 3.49 -14.20
C PHE A 90 -8.11 1.99 -14.47
N LEU A 91 -9.17 1.19 -14.27
CA LEU A 91 -9.13 -0.25 -14.52
C LEU A 91 -8.76 -0.59 -15.97
N VAL A 92 -9.38 0.08 -16.95
CA VAL A 92 -9.09 -0.16 -18.38
C VAL A 92 -7.65 0.21 -18.74
N GLU A 93 -7.15 1.33 -18.24
CA GLU A 93 -5.77 1.79 -18.50
C GLU A 93 -4.75 0.85 -17.84
N TYR A 94 -4.98 0.45 -16.58
CA TYR A 94 -4.16 -0.50 -15.84
C TYR A 94 -4.11 -1.89 -16.49
N GLU A 95 -5.29 -2.48 -16.77
CA GLU A 95 -5.38 -3.79 -17.42
C GLU A 95 -4.79 -3.77 -18.83
N GLY A 96 -4.93 -2.64 -19.54
CA GLY A 96 -4.31 -2.43 -20.85
C GLY A 96 -2.79 -2.61 -20.82
N ILE A 97 -2.11 -2.08 -19.81
CA ILE A 97 -0.67 -2.26 -19.61
C ILE A 97 -0.33 -3.74 -19.43
N ILE A 98 -1.09 -4.47 -18.60
CA ILE A 98 -0.82 -5.89 -18.30
C ILE A 98 -0.93 -6.76 -19.54
N VAL A 99 -1.93 -6.53 -20.38
CA VAL A 99 -2.16 -7.33 -21.60
C VAL A 99 -1.42 -6.79 -22.83
N GLY A 100 -0.61 -5.74 -22.67
CA GLY A 100 0.21 -5.15 -23.74
C GLY A 100 -0.61 -4.43 -24.81
N VAL A 101 -1.72 -3.79 -24.44
CA VAL A 101 -2.41 -2.83 -25.30
C VAL A 101 -1.61 -1.55 -25.30
N GLU A 102 -1.26 -1.08 -26.50
CA GLU A 102 -0.59 0.21 -26.70
C GLU A 102 -1.33 1.32 -25.95
N ASN A 103 -0.62 2.02 -25.09
CA ASN A 103 -1.11 3.23 -24.46
C ASN A 103 -0.15 4.38 -24.80
N GLU A 104 -0.64 5.61 -24.86
CA GLU A 104 0.22 6.76 -25.19
C GLU A 104 1.04 7.27 -23.99
N TRP A 105 0.82 6.73 -22.80
CA TRP A 105 1.41 7.22 -21.56
C TRP A 105 2.81 6.66 -21.31
N ASP A 106 3.06 5.38 -21.62
CA ASP A 106 4.34 4.72 -21.39
C ASP A 106 5.43 5.20 -22.36
N ASP A 107 5.03 5.63 -23.57
CA ASP A 107 5.88 6.33 -24.55
C ASP A 107 6.55 7.61 -24.01
N HIS A 108 5.95 8.24 -22.99
CA HIS A 108 6.39 9.53 -22.45
C HIS A 108 7.09 9.44 -21.08
N LEU A 109 7.35 8.25 -20.55
CA LEU A 109 8.06 8.11 -19.26
C LEU A 109 9.45 8.77 -19.28
N GLY A 110 10.14 8.72 -20.43
CA GLY A 110 11.43 9.36 -20.63
C GLY A 110 11.39 10.89 -20.57
N ASP A 111 10.22 11.50 -20.76
CA ASP A 111 10.06 12.97 -20.68
C ASP A 111 9.99 13.48 -19.23
N ILE A 112 9.96 12.58 -18.24
CA ILE A 112 9.94 12.91 -16.81
C ILE A 112 11.38 13.17 -16.34
N GLU A 113 11.82 14.44 -16.43
CA GLU A 113 13.19 14.87 -16.09
C GLU A 113 13.31 15.58 -14.71
N VAL A 114 12.21 15.70 -13.96
CA VAL A 114 12.21 16.37 -12.63
C VAL A 114 12.80 15.48 -11.53
N PRO A 115 13.35 16.05 -10.43
CA PRO A 115 13.75 15.27 -9.27
C PRO A 115 12.63 14.35 -8.78
N LEU A 116 12.95 13.07 -8.56
CA LEU A 116 11.98 12.03 -8.22
C LEU A 116 12.31 11.41 -6.85
N LEU A 117 11.31 11.36 -5.97
CA LEU A 117 11.32 10.46 -4.81
C LEU A 117 10.45 9.25 -5.12
N TYR A 118 11.06 8.07 -5.12
CA TYR A 118 10.39 6.79 -5.26
C TYR A 118 10.35 6.06 -3.91
N LEU A 119 9.24 6.21 -3.19
CA LEU A 119 9.02 5.54 -1.91
C LEU A 119 8.08 4.34 -2.11
N TYR A 120 8.46 3.19 -1.58
CA TYR A 120 7.69 1.95 -1.73
C TYR A 120 7.81 1.08 -0.48
N ALA A 121 6.84 0.18 -0.30
CA ALA A 121 6.89 -0.89 0.69
C ALA A 121 7.72 -2.07 0.16
N ASN A 122 8.66 -2.58 0.96
CA ASN A 122 9.47 -3.75 0.58
C ASN A 122 8.64 -5.04 0.62
N GLY A 123 7.58 -5.09 1.42
CA GLY A 123 6.58 -6.16 1.39
C GLY A 123 5.75 -6.11 0.11
N GLY A 124 5.57 -7.27 -0.52
CA GLY A 124 4.73 -7.44 -1.70
C GLY A 124 5.29 -6.84 -2.99
N ALA A 125 4.51 -5.99 -3.67
CA ALA A 125 4.77 -5.62 -5.07
C ALA A 125 5.78 -4.48 -5.25
N GLY A 126 6.09 -3.71 -4.21
CA GLY A 126 6.91 -2.49 -4.31
C GLY A 126 8.24 -2.68 -5.03
N PRO A 127 9.10 -3.67 -4.67
CA PRO A 127 10.37 -3.87 -5.34
C PRO A 127 10.27 -4.12 -6.85
N TYR A 128 9.21 -4.78 -7.33
CA TYR A 128 9.02 -5.08 -8.76
C TYR A 128 8.83 -3.83 -9.62
N THR A 129 8.31 -2.77 -9.01
CA THR A 129 8.04 -1.50 -9.69
C THR A 129 9.30 -0.65 -9.90
N LEU A 130 10.43 -1.01 -9.29
CA LEU A 130 11.70 -0.29 -9.48
C LEU A 130 12.19 -0.33 -10.92
N ALA A 131 11.84 -1.38 -11.69
CA ALA A 131 12.20 -1.48 -13.10
C ALA A 131 11.62 -0.31 -13.93
N THR A 132 10.52 0.32 -13.49
CA THR A 132 9.96 1.50 -14.15
C THR A 132 10.92 2.70 -14.09
N LEU A 133 11.80 2.77 -13.08
CA LEU A 133 12.77 3.86 -12.96
C LEU A 133 13.81 3.86 -14.07
N ASP A 134 14.08 2.71 -14.71
CA ASP A 134 14.99 2.62 -15.86
C ASP A 134 14.39 3.29 -17.12
N LEU A 135 13.09 3.58 -17.13
CA LEU A 135 12.38 4.24 -18.22
C LEU A 135 12.22 5.75 -18.00
N ILE A 136 12.55 6.25 -16.81
CA ILE A 136 12.38 7.66 -16.42
C ILE A 136 13.62 8.46 -16.85
N GLY A 137 13.41 9.66 -17.42
CA GLY A 137 14.49 10.53 -17.91
C GLY A 137 15.26 11.29 -16.82
N SER A 138 14.78 11.26 -15.57
CA SER A 138 15.38 12.01 -14.45
C SER A 138 16.74 11.47 -14.04
N GLU A 139 17.72 12.36 -13.90
CA GLU A 139 19.05 12.05 -13.36
C GLU A 139 19.13 12.20 -11.82
N ASP A 140 18.09 12.76 -11.17
CA ASP A 140 17.99 12.91 -9.70
C ASP A 140 16.85 12.04 -9.17
N VAL A 141 17.17 10.76 -8.96
CA VAL A 141 16.24 9.78 -8.39
C VAL A 141 16.70 9.36 -7.01
N THR A 142 15.83 9.54 -6.02
CA THR A 142 15.99 9.00 -4.67
C THR A 142 15.02 7.84 -4.47
N THR A 143 15.52 6.66 -4.12
CA THR A 143 14.68 5.51 -3.77
C THR A 143 14.64 5.28 -2.27
N MET A 144 13.48 4.85 -1.75
CA MET A 144 13.27 4.58 -0.34
C MET A 144 12.33 3.39 -0.17
N GLY A 145 12.89 2.23 0.17
CA GLY A 145 12.12 1.03 0.51
C GLY A 145 11.88 0.93 2.01
N ILE A 146 10.62 0.81 2.42
CA ILE A 146 10.22 0.61 3.82
C ILE A 146 9.92 -0.86 4.07
N GLY A 147 10.67 -1.48 4.99
CA GLY A 147 10.48 -2.86 5.41
C GLY A 147 11.55 -3.28 6.40
N PHE A 148 11.28 -4.37 7.11
CA PHE A 148 12.04 -4.81 8.27
C PHE A 148 12.45 -6.27 8.19
N LEU A 149 11.93 -7.02 7.22
CA LEU A 149 12.21 -8.43 7.02
C LEU A 149 13.11 -8.65 5.78
N PRO A 150 13.80 -9.79 5.70
CA PRO A 150 14.55 -10.14 4.49
C PRO A 150 13.59 -10.41 3.31
N PRO A 151 14.05 -10.28 2.04
CA PRO A 151 13.19 -10.47 0.86
C PRO A 151 12.48 -11.82 0.79
N GLU A 152 13.07 -12.87 1.36
CA GLU A 152 12.46 -14.21 1.44
C GLU A 152 11.23 -14.26 2.36
N GLU A 153 11.02 -13.24 3.18
CA GLU A 153 9.90 -13.08 4.11
C GLU A 153 9.01 -11.88 3.72
N ALA A 154 9.11 -11.40 2.48
CA ALA A 154 8.37 -10.23 1.99
C ALA A 154 6.84 -10.35 2.12
N ALA A 155 6.28 -11.57 2.15
CA ALA A 155 4.86 -11.83 2.38
C ALA A 155 4.36 -11.43 3.78
N PHE A 156 5.27 -11.16 4.73
CA PHE A 156 4.95 -10.79 6.11
C PHE A 156 5.50 -9.41 6.49
N ASP A 157 6.11 -8.70 5.54
CA ASP A 157 6.75 -7.41 5.80
C ASP A 157 5.82 -6.23 5.50
N PHE A 158 6.24 -5.03 5.90
CA PHE A 158 5.53 -3.77 5.72
C PHE A 158 5.06 -3.59 4.27
N ALA A 159 3.76 -3.36 4.06
CA ALA A 159 3.10 -3.56 2.76
C ALA A 159 2.33 -2.33 2.24
N HIS A 160 1.50 -2.55 1.22
CA HIS A 160 0.91 -1.49 0.40
C HIS A 160 0.11 -0.43 1.19
N VAL A 161 -0.74 -0.87 2.10
CA VAL A 161 -1.64 0.01 2.87
C VAL A 161 -0.99 0.45 4.19
N ASP A 162 -0.01 -0.32 4.69
CA ASP A 162 0.80 0.07 5.86
C ASP A 162 1.49 1.43 5.62
N LEU A 163 1.86 1.73 4.37
CA LEU A 163 2.39 3.04 3.95
C LEU A 163 1.55 4.24 4.38
N PHE A 164 0.24 4.04 4.55
CA PHE A 164 -0.71 5.10 4.84
C PHE A 164 -1.25 5.04 6.26
N ILE A 165 -1.50 3.84 6.78
CA ILE A 165 -2.27 3.66 8.03
C ILE A 165 -1.55 2.86 9.11
N ALA A 166 -0.30 2.43 8.90
CA ALA A 166 0.47 1.83 9.98
C ALA A 166 0.68 2.84 11.11
N ASN A 167 0.77 2.34 12.34
CA ASN A 167 0.89 3.17 13.54
C ASN A 167 2.10 4.13 13.46
N ASP A 168 3.20 3.66 12.88
CA ASP A 168 4.44 4.42 12.70
C ASP A 168 4.60 5.03 11.30
N ALA A 169 3.59 4.96 10.41
CA ALA A 169 3.64 5.58 9.08
C ALA A 169 3.99 7.10 9.11
N PRO A 170 3.56 7.91 10.10
CA PRO A 170 4.03 9.28 10.27
C PRO A 170 5.55 9.43 10.29
N ALA A 171 6.25 8.56 11.03
CA ALA A 171 7.70 8.60 11.18
C ALA A 171 8.43 7.86 10.05
N LEU A 172 7.87 6.74 9.57
CA LEU A 172 8.51 5.88 8.58
C LEU A 172 8.32 6.34 7.13
N VAL A 173 7.22 7.03 6.84
CA VAL A 173 6.82 7.39 5.46
C VAL A 173 6.72 8.90 5.30
N PHE A 174 5.86 9.54 6.10
CA PHE A 174 5.53 10.94 5.87
C PHE A 174 6.65 11.91 6.28
N GLU A 175 7.32 11.67 7.40
CA GLU A 175 8.48 12.47 7.82
C GLU A 175 9.64 12.39 6.80
N PRO A 176 10.03 11.22 6.27
CA PRO A 176 11.04 11.15 5.22
C PRO A 176 10.65 11.88 3.93
N ILE A 177 9.39 11.79 3.50
CA ILE A 177 8.87 12.58 2.37
C ILE A 177 9.03 14.08 2.65
N TRP A 178 8.60 14.54 3.83
CA TRP A 178 8.75 15.93 4.24
C TRP A 178 10.20 16.38 4.24
N ASN A 179 11.10 15.57 4.82
CA ASN A 179 12.54 15.86 4.86
C ASN A 179 13.14 15.97 3.44
N TRP A 180 12.72 15.11 2.51
CA TRP A 180 13.16 15.15 1.12
C TRP A 180 12.70 16.44 0.42
N LEU A 181 11.46 16.85 0.65
CA LEU A 181 10.89 18.10 0.12
C LEU A 181 11.57 19.34 0.71
N ASP A 182 11.78 19.38 2.03
CA ASP A 182 12.38 20.53 2.72
C ASP A 182 13.84 20.75 2.31
N ALA A 183 14.62 19.67 2.21
CA ALA A 183 16.02 19.73 1.77
C ALA A 183 16.17 20.36 0.36
N ARG A 184 15.17 20.17 -0.51
CA ARG A 184 15.15 20.70 -1.88
C ARG A 184 14.51 22.09 -1.96
N SER A 185 13.58 22.41 -1.06
CA SER A 185 12.91 23.72 -1.00
C SER A 185 13.77 24.78 -0.29
N HIS A 186 14.66 24.38 0.61
CA HIS A 186 15.48 25.26 1.42
C HIS A 186 16.95 24.79 1.50
N PRO A 187 17.73 24.86 0.40
CA PRO A 187 19.08 24.29 0.33
C PRO A 187 20.14 24.93 1.26
N HIS A 188 19.75 25.93 2.06
CA HIS A 188 20.63 26.63 3.02
C HIS A 188 20.26 26.43 4.49
N LYS A 189 19.22 25.67 4.82
CA LYS A 189 18.94 25.29 6.22
C LYS A 189 19.86 24.14 6.62
N THR A 190 20.69 24.36 7.62
CA THR A 190 21.53 23.29 8.16
C THR A 190 20.74 22.50 9.20
N MET A 191 21.14 21.25 9.47
CA MET A 191 20.50 20.37 10.46
C MET A 191 20.33 21.00 11.87
N GLY A 192 21.07 22.08 12.18
CA GLY A 192 20.98 22.82 13.44
C GLY A 192 19.87 23.87 13.53
N ASP A 193 19.13 24.14 12.44
CA ASP A 193 18.09 25.18 12.41
C ASP A 193 16.68 24.64 12.73
N ARG A 194 16.58 23.36 13.11
CA ARG A 194 15.31 22.69 13.46
C ARG A 194 15.03 22.87 14.96
N GLU A 195 14.50 24.04 15.36
CA GLU A 195 13.72 24.11 16.59
C GLU A 195 12.39 23.42 16.36
N PHE A 196 12.22 22.23 16.93
CA PHE A 196 10.90 21.63 17.11
C PHE A 196 10.14 22.51 18.08
N ALA A 197 9.16 23.25 17.58
CA ALA A 197 8.20 23.91 18.43
C ALA A 197 7.32 22.83 19.08
N ASP A 198 7.68 22.43 20.29
CA ASP A 198 6.77 21.76 21.20
C ASP A 198 5.52 22.63 21.39
N ASN A 199 4.35 22.10 21.02
CA ASN A 199 3.04 22.42 21.59
C ASN A 199 2.03 21.32 21.26
#